data_AF-A0A0G4F5E7-F1
#
_entry.id   AF-A0A0G4F5E7-F1
#
_cell.length_a   1.000
_cell.length_b   1.000
_cell.length_c   1.000
_cell.angle_alpha   90.00
_cell.angle_beta   90.00
_cell.angle_gamma   90.00
#
_symmetry.space_group_name_H-M   'P 1'
#
loop_
_entity.id
_entity.type
_entity.pdbx_description
1 polymer ?
#
loop_
_entity_poly.entity_id
_entity_poly.type
_entity_poly.pdbx_seq_one_letter_code
_entity_poly.pdbx_strand_id
1 'polypeptide(L)'
;MKANASRKEDIPPILFANGILGIRGFWKVSAVCEKLLALRNDVTPLGLGSMCSNFDNPLERAELAKSLNGFIFRDNVKALQQVLALPGVEGRCPFLLKRALEESPGSQKCIDFLSKKGPTTASIEVSSRAVSFMTRQSLKSLLDSKVITPDAWILCSDRADRPNILVGVSTSGEDSVPRKAVPLLVALIDAGKLDCAEFLFDAGARVDLCGWEETTNRDRGAVYVSTPGPLQALVSFLTKGWPHNLPRDKGLALLERFASRAREAGCAGWAVYPNASLGRAGRGDVTV
;
A
#
# COMPACT_ATOMS: atom_id res chain seq x y z
N MET A 1 35.05 4.59 -24.87
CA MET A 1 34.65 3.31 -24.23
C MET A 1 34.01 2.43 -25.29
N LYS A 2 34.56 1.23 -25.55
CA LYS A 2 33.92 0.26 -26.47
C LYS A 2 32.87 -0.50 -25.68
N ALA A 3 31.59 -0.38 -26.04
CA ALA A 3 30.54 -1.22 -25.49
C ALA A 3 30.80 -2.66 -25.94
N ASN A 4 31.17 -3.54 -24.99
CA ASN A 4 31.22 -4.97 -25.25
C ASN A 4 29.81 -5.40 -25.66
N ALA A 5 29.67 -5.98 -26.84
CA ALA A 5 28.40 -6.54 -27.29
C ALA A 5 27.90 -7.52 -26.22
N SER A 6 26.75 -7.22 -25.63
CA SER A 6 26.08 -8.07 -24.65
C SER A 6 25.96 -9.48 -25.22
N ARG A 7 26.39 -10.48 -24.45
CA ARG A 7 26.22 -11.87 -24.86
C ARG A 7 24.72 -12.15 -24.86
N LYS A 8 24.23 -12.97 -25.79
CA LYS A 8 22.79 -13.32 -25.87
C LYS A 8 22.21 -13.81 -24.54
N GLU A 9 23.07 -14.33 -23.67
CA GLU A 9 22.73 -14.80 -22.33
C GLU A 9 22.39 -13.69 -21.32
N ASP A 10 22.78 -12.44 -21.58
CA ASP A 10 22.53 -11.29 -20.70
C ASP A 10 21.18 -10.60 -21.01
N ILE A 11 20.55 -10.95 -22.14
CA ILE A 11 19.28 -10.33 -22.57
C ILE A 11 18.17 -10.52 -21.51
N PRO A 12 17.94 -11.72 -20.93
CA PRO A 12 16.86 -11.88 -19.97
C PRO A 12 17.02 -11.06 -18.69
N PRO A 13 18.18 -11.04 -18.00
CA PRO A 13 18.41 -10.14 -16.87
C PRO A 13 18.15 -8.67 -17.22
N ILE A 14 18.57 -8.21 -18.42
CA ILE A 14 18.33 -6.84 -18.87
C ILE A 14 16.82 -6.58 -19.04
N LEU A 15 16.06 -7.52 -19.60
CA LEU A 15 14.61 -7.38 -19.74
C LEU A 15 13.90 -7.29 -18.37
N PHE A 16 14.33 -8.07 -17.38
CA PHE A 16 13.76 -8.03 -16.04
C PHE A 16 14.18 -6.78 -15.27
N ALA A 17 15.44 -6.35 -15.39
CA ALA A 17 15.98 -5.18 -14.69
C ALA A 17 15.20 -3.89 -15.01
N ASN A 18 14.61 -3.79 -16.21
CA ASN A 18 13.81 -2.64 -16.61
C ASN A 18 12.39 -2.62 -16.01
N GLY A 19 11.95 -3.68 -15.34
CA GLY A 19 10.63 -3.74 -14.71
C GLY A 19 9.43 -3.75 -15.68
N ILE A 20 9.64 -3.63 -16.99
CA ILE A 20 8.56 -3.42 -17.98
C ILE A 20 7.46 -4.50 -17.97
N LEU A 21 7.78 -5.69 -17.48
CA LEU A 21 6.86 -6.83 -17.46
C LEU A 21 5.81 -6.76 -16.34
N GLY A 22 6.03 -5.94 -15.31
CA GLY A 22 5.22 -6.02 -14.10
C GLY A 22 5.40 -7.34 -13.35
N ILE A 23 4.81 -7.46 -12.15
CA ILE A 23 4.94 -8.70 -11.37
C ILE A 23 4.30 -9.89 -12.11
N ARG A 24 3.18 -9.67 -12.77
CA ARG A 24 2.46 -10.71 -13.51
C ARG A 24 3.25 -11.18 -14.72
N GLY A 25 3.84 -10.27 -15.49
CA GLY A 25 4.65 -10.64 -16.65
C GLY A 25 5.93 -11.35 -16.24
N PHE A 26 6.58 -10.89 -15.15
CA PHE A 26 7.75 -11.57 -14.59
C PHE A 26 7.46 -13.05 -14.28
N TRP A 27 6.33 -13.33 -13.60
CA TRP A 27 5.97 -14.71 -13.26
C TRP A 27 5.70 -15.57 -14.51
N LYS A 28 5.05 -15.01 -15.53
CA LYS A 28 4.79 -15.74 -16.78
C LYS A 28 6.09 -16.07 -17.52
N VAL A 29 6.98 -15.09 -17.70
CA VAL A 29 8.22 -15.26 -18.46
C VAL A 29 9.20 -16.17 -17.72
N SER A 30 9.33 -16.02 -16.40
CA SER A 30 10.17 -16.89 -15.57
C SER A 30 9.71 -18.35 -15.52
N ALA A 31 8.48 -18.66 -15.96
CA ALA A 31 8.00 -20.04 -16.03
C ALA A 31 8.44 -20.78 -17.32
N VAL A 32 9.00 -20.08 -18.30
CA VAL A 32 9.26 -20.65 -19.64
C VAL A 32 10.44 -21.64 -19.64
N CYS A 33 11.48 -21.40 -18.84
CA CYS A 33 12.61 -22.33 -18.70
C CYS A 33 13.30 -22.20 -17.35
N GLU A 34 14.10 -23.21 -16.98
CA GLU A 34 14.76 -23.32 -15.67
C GLU A 34 15.72 -22.15 -15.38
N LYS A 35 16.46 -21.68 -16.39
CA LYS A 35 17.37 -20.53 -16.25
C LYS A 35 16.62 -19.26 -15.81
N LEU A 36 15.43 -19.03 -16.36
CA LEU A 36 14.60 -17.87 -15.98
C LEU A 36 13.86 -18.10 -14.66
N LEU A 37 13.51 -19.35 -14.36
CA LEU A 37 12.88 -19.71 -13.09
C LEU A 37 13.81 -19.42 -11.89
N ALA A 38 15.12 -19.62 -12.07
CA ALA A 38 16.13 -19.31 -11.06
C ALA A 38 16.10 -17.83 -10.63
N LEU A 39 15.73 -16.91 -11.52
CA LEU A 39 15.64 -15.48 -11.23
C LEU A 39 14.56 -15.13 -10.20
N ARG A 40 13.59 -16.03 -9.95
CA ARG A 40 12.59 -15.83 -8.87
C ARG A 40 13.20 -15.85 -7.47
N ASN A 41 14.38 -16.46 -7.30
CA ASN A 41 15.09 -16.49 -6.02
C ASN A 41 16.10 -15.36 -5.89
N ASP A 42 16.38 -14.64 -6.97
CA ASP A 42 17.33 -13.54 -6.98
C ASP A 42 16.62 -12.25 -6.57
N VAL A 43 16.82 -11.83 -5.32
CA VAL A 43 16.23 -10.59 -4.76
C VAL A 43 16.98 -9.33 -5.17
N THR A 44 18.02 -9.44 -6.02
CA THR A 44 18.75 -8.29 -6.54
C THR A 44 18.00 -7.62 -7.70
N PRO A 45 18.42 -6.42 -8.14
CA PRO A 45 17.83 -5.75 -9.30
C PRO A 45 17.96 -6.49 -10.64
N LEU A 46 18.70 -7.60 -10.71
CA LEU A 46 18.84 -8.42 -11.92
C LEU A 46 17.84 -9.60 -11.98
N GLY A 47 17.16 -9.87 -10.86
CA GLY A 47 16.17 -10.93 -10.73
C GLY A 47 14.80 -10.38 -10.33
N LEU A 48 14.16 -11.04 -9.38
CA LEU A 48 12.89 -10.63 -8.81
C LEU A 48 12.95 -9.24 -8.14
N GLY A 49 14.11 -8.86 -7.59
CA GLY A 49 14.29 -7.54 -6.97
C GLY A 49 14.10 -6.36 -7.91
N SER A 50 14.23 -6.55 -9.22
CA SER A 50 13.96 -5.50 -10.21
C SER A 50 12.54 -4.94 -10.11
N MET A 51 11.61 -5.77 -9.65
CA MET A 51 10.20 -5.42 -9.54
C MET A 51 9.90 -4.36 -8.48
N CYS A 52 10.78 -4.18 -7.50
CA CYS A 52 10.59 -3.22 -6.41
C CYS A 52 10.48 -1.78 -6.92
N SER A 53 11.20 -1.46 -8.00
CA SER A 53 11.17 -0.13 -8.64
C SER A 53 9.80 0.26 -9.20
N ASN A 54 8.97 -0.72 -9.53
CA ASN A 54 7.65 -0.49 -10.12
C ASN A 54 6.54 -0.32 -9.10
N PHE A 55 6.78 -0.62 -7.82
CA PHE A 55 5.73 -0.53 -6.80
C PHE A 55 5.31 0.91 -6.48
N ASP A 56 5.96 1.90 -7.06
CA ASP A 56 5.48 3.29 -7.08
C ASP A 56 4.19 3.43 -7.89
N ASN A 57 4.04 2.61 -8.94
CA ASN A 57 2.84 2.57 -9.74
C ASN A 57 1.68 1.91 -8.96
N PRO A 58 0.54 2.60 -8.76
CA PRO A 58 -0.63 2.02 -8.09
C PRO A 58 -1.16 0.73 -8.76
N LEU A 59 -1.05 0.61 -10.08
CA LEU A 59 -1.49 -0.57 -10.82
C LEU A 59 -0.63 -1.80 -10.50
N GLU A 60 0.68 -1.61 -10.39
CA GLU A 60 1.61 -2.69 -10.03
C GLU A 60 1.42 -3.12 -8.57
N ARG A 61 1.08 -2.20 -7.66
CA ARG A 61 0.66 -2.57 -6.30
C ARG A 61 -0.62 -3.39 -6.27
N ALA A 62 -1.62 -3.00 -7.07
CA ALA A 62 -2.86 -3.78 -7.18
C ALA A 62 -2.59 -5.19 -7.74
N GLU A 63 -1.75 -5.30 -8.78
CA GLU A 63 -1.34 -6.61 -9.33
C GLU A 63 -0.47 -7.41 -8.36
N LEU A 64 0.35 -6.77 -7.53
CA LEU A 64 1.09 -7.40 -6.42
C LEU A 64 0.13 -8.00 -5.40
N ALA A 65 -0.85 -7.24 -4.90
CA ALA A 65 -1.83 -7.75 -3.95
C ALA A 65 -2.64 -8.90 -4.52
N LYS A 66 -3.08 -8.78 -5.77
CA LYS A 66 -3.76 -9.85 -6.49
C LYS A 66 -2.89 -11.09 -6.65
N SER A 67 -1.60 -10.92 -6.91
CA SER A 67 -0.64 -12.04 -7.01
C SER A 67 -0.47 -12.73 -5.65
N LEU A 68 -0.30 -11.96 -4.57
CA LEU A 68 -0.20 -12.47 -3.20
C LEU A 68 -1.45 -13.28 -2.81
N ASN A 69 -2.64 -12.74 -3.03
CA ASN A 69 -3.89 -13.45 -2.79
C ASN A 69 -3.97 -14.72 -3.65
N GLY A 70 -3.54 -14.65 -4.92
CA GLY A 70 -3.47 -15.83 -5.80
C GLY A 70 -2.47 -16.90 -5.35
N PHE A 71 -1.37 -16.53 -4.68
CA PHE A 71 -0.45 -17.48 -4.07
C PHE A 71 -1.04 -18.10 -2.81
N ILE A 72 -1.72 -17.30 -1.98
CA ILE A 72 -2.43 -17.78 -0.79
C ILE A 72 -3.50 -18.79 -1.22
N PHE A 73 -4.41 -18.41 -2.12
CA PHE A 73 -5.51 -19.27 -2.61
C PHE A 73 -5.04 -20.63 -3.16
N ARG A 74 -3.85 -20.68 -3.77
CA ARG A 74 -3.26 -21.92 -4.33
C ARG A 74 -2.33 -22.66 -3.35
N ASP A 75 -2.25 -22.19 -2.11
CA ASP A 75 -1.30 -22.64 -1.09
C ASP A 75 0.17 -22.68 -1.60
N ASN A 76 0.54 -21.75 -2.47
CA ASN A 76 1.88 -21.64 -3.06
C ASN A 76 2.82 -20.84 -2.16
N VAL A 77 3.18 -21.45 -1.02
CA VAL A 77 4.04 -20.84 0.00
C VAL A 77 5.40 -20.40 -0.56
N LYS A 78 5.96 -21.12 -1.54
CA LYS A 78 7.25 -20.79 -2.15
C LYS A 78 7.20 -19.45 -2.89
N ALA A 79 6.18 -19.24 -3.73
CA ALA A 79 6.01 -17.98 -4.44
C ALA A 79 5.70 -16.83 -3.48
N LEU A 80 4.89 -17.08 -2.45
CA LEU A 80 4.60 -16.12 -1.39
C LEU A 80 5.89 -15.71 -0.66
N GLN A 81 6.73 -16.66 -0.26
CA GLN A 81 8.03 -16.42 0.38
C GLN A 81 8.96 -15.58 -0.51
N GLN A 82 9.06 -15.92 -1.80
CA GLN A 82 9.90 -15.18 -2.75
C GLN A 82 9.49 -13.71 -2.85
N VAL A 83 8.18 -13.43 -2.92
CA VAL A 83 7.67 -12.05 -3.01
C VAL A 83 7.83 -11.31 -1.69
N LEU A 84 7.54 -11.94 -0.55
CA LEU A 84 7.69 -11.29 0.76
C LEU A 84 9.16 -11.10 1.18
N ALA A 85 10.10 -11.81 0.54
CA ALA A 85 11.53 -11.58 0.71
C ALA A 85 12.02 -10.28 0.04
N LEU A 86 11.22 -9.67 -0.83
CA LEU A 86 11.55 -8.40 -1.45
C LEU A 86 11.53 -7.26 -0.42
N PRO A 87 12.55 -6.37 -0.43
CA PRO A 87 12.60 -5.23 0.48
C PRO A 87 11.32 -4.39 0.44
N GLY A 88 10.73 -4.17 1.62
CA GLY A 88 9.58 -3.29 1.81
C GLY A 88 8.20 -3.91 1.49
N VAL A 89 8.12 -5.02 0.75
CA VAL A 89 6.85 -5.63 0.30
C VAL A 89 5.97 -6.09 1.48
N GLU A 90 6.57 -6.77 2.46
CA GLU A 90 5.85 -7.26 3.65
C GLU A 90 5.09 -6.16 4.38
N GLY A 91 5.71 -4.97 4.53
CA GLY A 91 5.05 -3.83 5.16
C GLY A 91 4.00 -3.15 4.27
N ARG A 92 4.11 -3.27 2.95
CA ARG A 92 3.18 -2.64 2.00
C ARG A 92 1.88 -3.41 1.83
N CYS A 93 1.83 -4.69 2.16
CA CYS A 93 0.64 -5.53 2.02
C CYS A 93 0.15 -6.02 3.41
N PRO A 94 -0.62 -5.19 4.13
CA PRO A 94 -1.02 -5.51 5.50
C PRO A 94 -2.06 -6.64 5.55
N PHE A 95 -2.18 -7.33 6.67
CA PHE A 95 -3.26 -8.30 6.94
C PHE A 95 -3.28 -9.56 6.06
N LEU A 96 -2.16 -9.97 5.48
CA LEU A 96 -2.10 -11.19 4.66
C LEU A 96 -2.55 -12.44 5.43
N LEU A 97 -2.18 -12.58 6.70
CA LEU A 97 -2.60 -13.70 7.54
C LEU A 97 -4.12 -13.71 7.75
N LYS A 98 -4.68 -12.55 8.13
CA LYS A 98 -6.13 -12.39 8.31
C LYS A 98 -6.88 -12.78 7.03
N ARG A 99 -6.44 -12.24 5.88
CA ARG A 99 -7.00 -12.58 4.56
C ARG A 99 -6.90 -14.06 4.23
N ALA A 100 -5.77 -14.71 4.54
CA ALA A 100 -5.62 -16.15 4.33
C ALA A 100 -6.60 -16.98 5.17
N LEU A 101 -6.79 -16.61 6.44
CA LEU A 101 -7.72 -17.28 7.34
C LEU A 101 -9.19 -17.10 6.91
N GLU A 102 -9.56 -15.90 6.46
CA GLU A 102 -10.93 -15.56 6.08
C GLU A 102 -11.30 -16.06 4.67
N GLU A 103 -10.44 -15.80 3.67
CA GLU A 103 -10.76 -16.05 2.27
C GLU A 103 -10.32 -17.44 1.78
N SER A 104 -9.36 -18.08 2.46
CA SER A 104 -8.75 -19.33 1.98
C SER A 104 -8.29 -20.25 3.12
N PRO A 105 -9.18 -20.66 4.04
CA PRO A 105 -8.83 -21.42 5.24
C PRO A 105 -8.15 -22.76 4.96
N GLY A 106 -8.29 -23.32 3.75
CA GLY A 106 -7.58 -24.54 3.33
C GLY A 106 -6.10 -24.35 2.96
N SER A 107 -5.58 -23.13 2.94
CA SER A 107 -4.22 -22.81 2.49
C SER A 107 -3.20 -22.93 3.63
N GLN A 108 -3.10 -24.13 4.20
CA GLN A 108 -2.41 -24.36 5.46
C GLN A 108 -0.91 -23.97 5.42
N LYS A 109 -0.20 -24.24 4.33
CA LYS A 109 1.24 -23.92 4.25
C LYS A 109 1.47 -22.41 4.24
N CYS A 110 0.64 -21.67 3.52
CA CYS A 110 0.65 -20.21 3.53
C CYS A 110 0.27 -19.65 4.90
N ILE A 111 -0.78 -20.19 5.54
CA ILE A 111 -1.22 -19.78 6.89
C ILE A 111 -0.12 -20.04 7.92
N ASP A 112 0.51 -21.20 7.91
CA ASP A 112 1.60 -21.56 8.83
C ASP A 112 2.81 -20.63 8.64
N PHE A 113 3.16 -20.32 7.38
CA PHE A 113 4.23 -19.40 7.07
C PHE A 113 3.92 -17.97 7.54
N LEU A 114 2.73 -17.46 7.25
CA LEU A 114 2.30 -16.10 7.63
C LEU A 114 2.15 -15.97 9.15
N SER A 115 1.72 -17.02 9.84
CA SER A 115 1.61 -17.04 11.32
C SER A 115 2.97 -16.87 12.00
N LYS A 116 4.05 -17.41 11.41
CA LYS A 116 5.42 -17.26 11.92
C LYS A 116 5.99 -15.86 11.73
N LYS A 117 5.48 -15.07 10.77
CA LYS A 117 5.88 -13.67 10.57
C LYS A 117 5.31 -12.72 11.62
N GLY A 118 4.25 -13.15 12.33
CA GLY A 118 3.55 -12.34 13.31
C GLY A 118 2.42 -11.49 12.70
N PRO A 119 1.55 -10.92 13.54
CA PRO A 119 0.45 -10.10 13.07
C PRO A 119 0.96 -8.78 12.48
N THR A 120 0.31 -8.31 11.41
CA THR A 120 0.47 -6.91 10.99
C THR A 120 0.02 -6.00 12.14
N THR A 121 0.84 -5.03 12.51
CA THR A 121 0.48 -4.06 13.54
C THR A 121 -0.66 -3.17 13.05
N ALA A 122 -1.86 -3.43 13.55
CA ALA A 122 -3.01 -2.56 13.36
C ALA A 122 -3.47 -2.07 14.72
N SER A 123 -3.82 -0.78 14.77
CA SER A 123 -4.37 -0.22 15.98
C SER A 123 -5.87 -0.51 15.99
N ILE A 124 -6.28 -1.50 16.77
CA ILE A 124 -7.70 -1.76 17.05
C ILE A 124 -8.26 -0.65 17.95
N GLU A 125 -7.40 -0.06 18.79
CA GLU A 125 -7.75 0.99 19.77
C GLU A 125 -7.98 2.37 19.14
N VAL A 126 -7.35 2.66 17.98
CA VAL A 126 -7.44 3.97 17.34
C VAL A 126 -8.39 3.90 16.15
N SER A 127 -9.61 4.40 16.36
CA SER A 127 -10.59 4.60 15.27
C SER A 127 -10.25 5.80 14.38
N SER A 128 -10.77 5.82 13.16
CA SER A 128 -10.70 6.99 12.25
C SER A 128 -11.16 8.29 12.94
N ARG A 129 -12.23 8.22 13.73
CA ARG A 129 -12.74 9.35 14.51
C ARG A 129 -11.76 9.78 15.61
N ALA A 130 -11.09 8.85 16.29
CA ALA A 130 -10.09 9.22 17.29
C ALA A 130 -8.92 9.99 16.67
N VAL A 131 -8.51 9.63 15.45
CA VAL A 131 -7.45 10.34 14.70
C VAL A 131 -7.80 11.82 14.49
N SER A 132 -9.06 12.16 14.21
CA SER A 132 -9.48 13.56 13.99
C SER A 132 -9.48 14.43 15.25
N PHE A 133 -9.46 13.82 16.44
CA PHE A 133 -9.30 14.51 17.72
C PHE A 133 -7.90 14.35 18.32
N MET A 134 -7.01 13.59 17.66
CA MET A 134 -5.70 13.27 18.18
C MET A 134 -4.83 14.52 18.28
N THR A 135 -4.25 14.71 19.46
CA THR A 135 -3.23 15.72 19.74
C THR A 135 -1.83 15.11 19.70
N ARG A 136 -0.81 15.96 19.57
CA ARG A 136 0.59 15.51 19.63
C ARG A 136 0.91 14.82 20.96
N GLN A 137 0.39 15.34 22.08
CA GLN A 137 0.63 14.76 23.40
C GLN A 137 -0.04 13.38 23.53
N SER A 138 -1.29 13.23 23.08
CA SER A 138 -1.95 11.92 23.09
C SER A 138 -1.23 10.92 22.19
N LEU A 139 -0.78 11.34 21.00
CA LEU A 139 -0.03 10.48 20.09
C LEU A 139 1.31 10.04 20.72
N LYS A 140 2.01 10.96 21.37
CA LYS A 140 3.24 10.66 22.12
C LYS A 140 3.00 9.62 23.21
N SER A 141 1.97 9.78 24.03
CA SER A 141 1.64 8.81 25.08
C SER A 141 1.34 7.42 24.50
N LEU A 142 0.64 7.33 23.36
CA LEU A 142 0.35 6.05 22.69
C LEU A 142 1.61 5.38 22.12
N LEU A 143 2.55 6.15 21.58
CA LEU A 143 3.84 5.63 21.10
C LEU A 143 4.75 5.22 22.27
N ASP A 144 4.87 6.06 23.31
CA ASP A 144 5.70 5.79 24.50
C ASP A 144 5.22 4.51 25.24
N SER A 145 3.91 4.30 25.29
CA SER A 145 3.30 3.08 25.88
C SER A 145 3.28 1.88 24.92
N LYS A 146 3.76 2.02 23.69
CA LYS A 146 3.74 1.00 22.63
C LYS A 146 2.35 0.48 22.28
N VAL A 147 1.30 1.25 22.57
CA VAL A 147 -0.09 0.95 22.15
C VAL A 147 -0.22 1.04 20.63
N ILE A 148 0.55 1.95 20.02
CA ILE A 148 0.70 2.05 18.56
C ILE A 148 2.17 2.06 18.19
N THR A 149 2.46 1.66 16.96
CA THR A 149 3.78 1.81 16.34
C THR A 149 3.73 2.90 15.26
N PRO A 150 4.88 3.47 14.86
CA PRO A 150 4.93 4.46 13.78
C PRO A 150 4.30 3.98 12.46
N ASP A 151 4.37 2.68 12.19
CA ASP A 151 3.84 2.02 11.00
C ASP A 151 2.45 1.37 11.22
N ALA A 152 1.74 1.77 12.28
CA ALA A 152 0.43 1.23 12.59
C ALA A 152 -0.58 1.53 11.46
N TRP A 153 -1.47 0.57 11.21
CA TRP A 153 -2.59 0.70 10.30
C TRP A 153 -3.88 1.03 11.04
N ILE A 154 -4.72 1.87 10.41
CA ILE A 154 -6.06 2.23 10.86
C ILE A 154 -7.07 1.56 9.94
N LEU A 155 -8.02 0.86 10.54
CA LEU A 155 -9.15 0.26 9.86
C LEU A 155 -10.29 1.29 9.80
N CYS A 156 -10.58 1.80 8.61
CA CYS A 156 -11.67 2.75 8.38
C CYS A 156 -12.96 1.98 8.09
N SER A 157 -13.98 2.16 8.93
CA SER A 157 -15.32 1.64 8.67
C SER A 157 -16.15 2.69 7.91
N ASP A 158 -16.51 2.36 6.68
CA ASP A 158 -17.20 3.25 5.73
C ASP A 158 -18.60 3.69 6.21
N ARG A 159 -19.17 3.01 7.22
CA ARG A 159 -20.56 3.20 7.67
C ARG A 159 -20.72 4.29 8.73
N ALA A 160 -19.71 4.61 9.52
CA ALA A 160 -19.87 5.49 10.68
C ALA A 160 -19.84 6.99 10.33
N ASP A 161 -19.29 7.37 9.17
CA ASP A 161 -19.06 8.77 8.79
C ASP A 161 -20.06 9.31 7.75
N ARG A 162 -21.15 8.58 7.46
CA ARG A 162 -22.29 9.10 6.68
C ARG A 162 -23.46 9.41 7.60
N PRO A 163 -23.56 10.63 8.16
CA PRO A 163 -24.55 10.96 9.20
C PRO A 163 -26.02 10.95 8.74
N ASN A 164 -26.37 10.72 7.46
CA ASN A 164 -27.72 10.98 6.96
C ASN A 164 -28.32 9.97 5.95
N ILE A 165 -27.81 8.74 5.83
CA ILE A 165 -28.57 7.73 5.07
C ILE A 165 -29.59 7.10 6.01
N LEU A 166 -30.84 7.55 5.88
CA LEU A 166 -32.03 6.99 6.52
C LEU A 166 -31.91 5.47 6.62
N VAL A 167 -32.12 4.98 7.84
CA VAL A 167 -32.06 3.59 8.27
C VAL A 167 -33.07 2.76 7.49
N GLY A 168 -32.72 2.42 6.25
CA GLY A 168 -33.35 1.37 5.47
C GLY A 168 -32.75 0.06 5.94
N VAL A 169 -33.52 -0.64 6.77
CA VAL A 169 -33.28 -1.98 7.30
C VAL A 169 -32.59 -2.87 6.24
N SER A 170 -31.26 -2.98 6.32
CA SER A 170 -30.50 -3.98 5.56
C SER A 170 -30.44 -5.23 6.42
N THR A 171 -31.49 -6.05 6.34
CA THR A 171 -31.71 -7.26 7.17
C THR A 171 -30.97 -8.52 6.70
N SER A 172 -30.15 -8.48 5.66
CA SER A 172 -29.29 -9.62 5.33
C SER A 172 -27.90 -9.40 5.92
N GLY A 173 -27.70 -9.93 7.12
CA GLY A 173 -26.48 -9.86 7.91
C GLY A 173 -25.25 -10.43 7.22
N GLU A 174 -24.46 -9.54 6.64
CA GLU A 174 -23.02 -9.75 6.48
C GLU A 174 -22.31 -8.57 7.15
N ASP A 175 -21.68 -8.86 8.29
CA ASP A 175 -20.67 -8.04 8.95
C ASP A 175 -19.50 -7.84 8.00
N SER A 176 -19.69 -6.97 6.99
CA SER A 176 -18.67 -6.67 6.01
C SER A 176 -17.54 -5.92 6.72
N VAL A 177 -16.43 -6.64 6.91
CA VAL A 177 -15.12 -6.21 7.38
C VAL A 177 -14.79 -4.78 6.90
N PRO A 178 -14.10 -3.94 7.71
CA PRO A 178 -13.65 -2.62 7.28
C PRO A 178 -12.87 -2.74 5.97
N ARG A 179 -13.50 -2.23 4.90
CA ARG A 179 -13.00 -2.37 3.53
C ARG A 179 -11.80 -1.50 3.25
N LYS A 180 -11.44 -0.59 4.15
CA LYS A 180 -10.34 0.34 3.96
C LYS A 180 -9.37 0.26 5.13
N ALA A 181 -8.10 0.00 4.82
CA ALA A 181 -6.99 0.09 5.75
C ALA A 181 -6.05 1.18 5.28
N VAL A 182 -5.69 2.13 6.15
CA VAL A 182 -4.76 3.22 5.82
C VAL A 182 -3.62 3.26 6.83
N PRO A 183 -2.38 3.60 6.43
CA PRO A 183 -1.32 3.90 7.38
C PRO A 183 -1.73 5.06 8.28
N LEU A 184 -1.41 5.00 9.58
CA LEU A 184 -1.75 6.06 10.53
C LEU A 184 -1.21 7.43 10.08
N LEU A 185 -0.03 7.46 9.45
CA LEU A 185 0.53 8.68 8.89
C LEU A 185 -0.39 9.32 7.83
N VAL A 186 -0.96 8.50 6.94
CA VAL A 186 -1.93 8.97 5.94
C VAL A 186 -3.21 9.47 6.62
N ALA A 187 -3.72 8.74 7.61
CA ALA A 187 -4.91 9.12 8.35
C ALA A 187 -4.76 10.47 9.07
N LEU A 188 -3.59 10.74 9.68
CA LEU A 188 -3.30 12.01 10.34
C LEU A 188 -3.25 13.18 9.34
N ILE A 189 -2.69 12.96 8.15
CA ILE A 189 -2.64 13.96 7.08
C ILE A 189 -4.05 14.25 6.57
N ASP A 190 -4.82 13.22 6.26
CA ASP A 190 -6.21 13.34 5.81
C ASP A 190 -7.08 14.06 6.85
N ALA A 191 -6.79 13.87 8.15
CA ALA A 191 -7.46 14.57 9.25
C ALA A 191 -6.93 16.00 9.54
N GLY A 192 -5.97 16.49 8.75
CA GLY A 192 -5.35 17.81 8.95
C GLY A 192 -4.49 17.95 10.20
N LYS A 193 -4.09 16.84 10.84
CA LYS A 193 -3.24 16.81 12.03
C LYS A 193 -1.76 16.85 11.65
N LEU A 194 -1.33 17.92 10.97
CA LEU A 194 0.04 18.03 10.46
C LEU A 194 1.11 17.97 11.56
N ASP A 195 0.84 18.53 12.75
CA ASP A 195 1.75 18.43 13.91
C ASP A 195 1.95 16.98 14.38
N CYS A 196 0.88 16.19 14.35
CA CYS A 196 0.93 14.78 14.70
C CYS A 196 1.59 13.96 13.59
N ALA A 197 1.31 14.28 12.31
CA ALA A 197 1.93 13.63 11.16
C ALA A 197 3.44 13.86 11.13
N GLU A 198 3.88 15.09 11.36
CA GLU A 198 5.30 15.45 11.51
C GLU A 198 5.94 14.69 12.67
N PHE A 199 5.30 14.67 13.84
CA PHE A 199 5.80 13.93 15.00
C PHE A 199 5.90 12.43 14.75
N LEU A 200 4.91 11.84 14.06
CA LEU A 200 4.92 10.42 13.72
C LEU A 200 6.00 10.08 12.69
N PHE A 201 6.22 10.97 11.72
CA PHE A 201 7.32 10.89 10.77
C PHE A 201 8.69 10.95 11.47
N ASP A 202 8.86 11.88 12.42
CA ASP A 202 10.07 11.98 13.25
C ASP A 202 10.30 10.72 14.09
N ALA A 203 9.22 10.06 14.53
CA ALA A 203 9.27 8.78 15.23
C ALA A 203 9.61 7.59 14.31
N GLY A 204 9.89 7.83 13.02
CA GLY A 204 10.35 6.81 12.08
C GLY A 204 9.26 6.17 11.23
N ALA A 205 8.06 6.77 11.16
CA ALA A 205 7.01 6.25 10.30
C ALA A 205 7.44 6.19 8.84
N ARG A 206 7.07 5.09 8.19
CA ARG A 206 7.40 4.84 6.79
C ARG A 206 6.55 5.70 5.85
N VAL A 207 7.22 6.26 4.85
CA VAL A 207 6.59 7.06 3.78
C VAL A 207 6.26 6.26 2.53
N ASP A 208 6.69 4.99 2.46
CA ASP A 208 6.45 4.10 1.32
C ASP A 208 5.21 3.21 1.50
N LEU A 209 4.46 3.40 2.58
CA LEU A 209 3.20 2.72 2.83
C LEU A 209 2.04 3.39 2.07
N CYS A 210 1.04 2.62 1.70
CA CYS A 210 -0.17 3.11 1.05
C CYS A 210 -1.40 2.44 1.64
N GLY A 211 -2.54 3.13 1.65
CA GLY A 211 -3.77 2.44 2.05
C GLY A 211 -4.19 1.39 1.03
N TRP A 212 -5.11 0.54 1.48
CA TRP A 212 -5.75 -0.50 0.71
C TRP A 212 -7.25 -0.37 0.87
N GLU A 213 -7.96 -0.44 -0.25
CA GLU A 213 -9.40 -0.45 -0.29
C GLU A 213 -9.88 -1.70 -1.03
N GLU A 214 -10.65 -2.53 -0.34
CA GLU A 214 -11.35 -3.66 -0.91
C GLU A 214 -12.59 -3.14 -1.65
N THR A 215 -12.54 -3.22 -2.97
CA THR A 215 -13.65 -2.90 -3.86
C THR A 215 -14.29 -4.19 -4.33
N THR A 216 -15.60 -4.35 -4.13
CA THR A 216 -16.30 -5.53 -4.68
C THR A 216 -16.70 -5.26 -6.12
N ASN A 217 -16.18 -6.06 -7.04
CA ASN A 217 -16.65 -6.09 -8.41
C ASN A 217 -17.60 -7.29 -8.56
N ARG A 218 -18.85 -7.03 -8.98
CA ARG A 218 -19.90 -8.07 -9.11
C ARG A 218 -19.43 -9.28 -9.92
N ASP A 219 -18.58 -9.07 -10.93
CA ASP A 219 -18.15 -10.13 -11.85
C ASP A 219 -16.81 -10.77 -11.46
N ARG A 220 -16.02 -10.12 -10.60
CA ARG A 220 -14.62 -10.50 -10.34
C ARG A 220 -14.28 -10.73 -8.86
N GLY A 221 -15.24 -10.57 -7.96
CA GLY A 221 -15.03 -10.66 -6.52
C GLY A 221 -14.33 -9.42 -5.96
N ALA A 222 -13.68 -9.60 -4.80
CA ALA A 222 -12.92 -8.56 -4.13
C ALA A 222 -11.68 -8.14 -4.93
N VAL A 223 -11.55 -6.85 -5.21
CA VAL A 223 -10.42 -6.22 -5.87
C VAL A 223 -9.81 -5.21 -4.92
N TYR A 224 -8.54 -5.39 -4.59
CA TYR A 224 -7.80 -4.48 -3.72
C TYR A 224 -7.20 -3.34 -4.54
N VAL A 225 -7.60 -2.12 -4.23
CA VAL A 225 -7.08 -0.89 -4.85
C VAL A 225 -6.17 -0.21 -3.85
N SER A 226 -4.99 0.19 -4.31
CA SER A 226 -4.08 0.99 -3.50
C SER A 226 -4.60 2.42 -3.40
N THR A 227 -4.65 2.98 -2.20
CA THR A 227 -4.95 4.40 -1.98
C THR A 227 -3.66 5.24 -2.10
N PRO A 228 -3.78 6.58 -2.11
CA PRO A 228 -2.62 7.48 -1.99
C PRO A 228 -1.77 7.14 -0.75
N GLY A 229 -0.45 7.33 -0.87
CA GLY A 229 0.50 7.21 0.22
C GLY A 229 0.72 8.56 0.91
N PRO A 230 1.58 8.63 1.94
CA PRO A 230 1.80 9.83 2.74
C PRO A 230 2.15 11.07 1.91
N LEU A 231 3.01 10.95 0.91
CA LEU A 231 3.40 12.07 0.06
C LEU A 231 2.22 12.61 -0.77
N GLN A 232 1.42 11.73 -1.36
CA GLN A 232 0.28 12.13 -2.20
C GLN A 232 -0.88 12.63 -1.34
N ALA A 233 -1.09 12.05 -0.16
CA ALA A 233 -2.04 12.54 0.82
C ALA A 233 -1.68 13.98 1.22
N LEU A 234 -0.40 14.24 1.49
CA LEU A 234 0.07 15.59 1.83
C LEU A 234 -0.11 16.56 0.67
N VAL A 235 0.33 16.22 -0.55
CA VAL A 235 0.08 17.07 -1.74
C VAL A 235 -1.42 17.34 -1.91
N SER A 236 -2.26 16.31 -1.81
CA SER A 236 -3.71 16.45 -1.92
C SER A 236 -4.27 17.39 -0.85
N PHE A 237 -3.84 17.25 0.39
CA PHE A 237 -4.22 18.13 1.50
C PHE A 237 -3.85 19.59 1.22
N LEU A 238 -2.62 19.85 0.74
CA LEU A 238 -2.13 21.20 0.44
C LEU A 238 -2.86 21.85 -0.75
N THR A 239 -3.36 21.05 -1.70
CA THR A 239 -4.05 21.55 -2.91
C THR A 239 -5.55 21.77 -2.75
N LYS A 240 -6.25 21.05 -1.86
CA LYS A 240 -7.73 21.04 -1.76
C LYS A 240 -8.35 22.26 -1.08
N GLY A 241 -7.59 23.32 -0.86
CA GLY A 241 -8.02 24.49 -0.09
C GLY A 241 -7.36 24.44 1.28
N TRP A 242 -6.37 25.31 1.44
CA TRP A 242 -5.62 25.44 2.68
C TRP A 242 -6.57 25.88 3.80
N PRO A 243 -6.69 25.15 4.93
CA PRO A 243 -7.47 25.64 6.04
C PRO A 243 -6.89 26.99 6.47
N HIS A 244 -7.70 28.05 6.51
CA HIS A 244 -7.23 29.43 6.71
C HIS A 244 -6.32 29.64 7.94
N ASN A 245 -6.30 28.68 8.88
CA ASN A 245 -5.57 28.73 10.13
C ASN A 245 -4.27 27.91 10.16
N LEU A 246 -3.89 27.22 9.08
CA LEU A 246 -2.65 26.45 9.04
C LEU A 246 -1.51 27.28 8.41
N PRO A 247 -0.30 27.33 9.01
CA PRO A 247 0.83 28.03 8.40
C PRO A 247 1.26 27.35 7.09
N ARG A 248 1.26 28.11 5.99
CA ARG A 248 1.68 27.61 4.65
C ARG A 248 3.07 26.99 4.67
N ASP A 249 3.98 27.69 5.30
CA ASP A 249 5.40 27.34 5.34
C ASP A 249 5.64 26.01 6.05
N LYS A 250 4.84 25.70 7.08
CA LYS A 250 4.93 24.43 7.78
C LYS A 250 4.57 23.25 6.89
N GLY A 251 3.48 23.36 6.12
CA GLY A 251 3.07 22.30 5.20
C GLY A 251 4.08 22.06 4.09
N LEU A 252 4.69 23.13 3.56
CA LEU A 252 5.74 23.03 2.54
C LEU A 252 7.04 22.42 3.09
N ALA A 253 7.48 22.83 4.28
CA ALA A 253 8.65 22.23 4.93
C ALA A 253 8.44 20.73 5.18
N LEU A 254 7.24 20.34 5.63
CA LEU A 254 6.91 18.92 5.81
C LEU A 254 6.92 18.16 4.47
N LEU A 255 6.42 18.78 3.40
CA LEU A 255 6.42 18.19 2.05
C LEU A 255 7.84 17.93 1.55
N GLU A 256 8.77 18.87 1.73
CA GLU A 256 10.17 18.69 1.34
C GLU A 256 10.81 17.52 2.09
N ARG A 257 10.55 17.41 3.41
CA ARG A 257 11.05 16.30 4.24
C ARG A 257 10.50 14.95 3.77
N PHE A 258 9.20 14.89 3.48
CA PHE A 258 8.55 13.68 2.96
C PHE A 258 9.10 13.29 1.59
N ALA A 259 9.27 14.26 0.69
CA ALA A 259 9.84 14.02 -0.63
C ALA A 259 11.29 13.52 -0.55
N SER A 260 12.09 14.04 0.39
CA SER A 260 13.45 13.54 0.63
C SER A 260 13.44 12.08 1.10
N ARG A 261 12.65 11.78 2.14
CA ARG A 261 12.52 10.42 2.68
C ARG A 261 11.96 9.43 1.66
N ALA A 262 11.02 9.88 0.82
CA ALA A 262 10.44 9.07 -0.24
C ALA A 262 11.48 8.74 -1.31
N ARG A 263 12.36 9.68 -1.67
CA ARG A 263 13.47 9.41 -2.60
C ARG A 263 14.44 8.38 -2.02
N GLU A 264 14.80 8.51 -0.75
CA GLU A 264 15.66 7.55 -0.04
C GLU A 264 15.05 6.15 0.00
N ALA A 265 13.73 6.06 0.20
CA ALA A 265 13.00 4.79 0.22
C ALA A 265 12.72 4.22 -1.19
N GLY A 266 13.15 4.91 -2.26
CA GLY A 266 12.84 4.53 -3.63
C GLY A 266 11.35 4.58 -3.96
N CYS A 267 10.60 5.46 -3.28
CA CYS A 267 9.17 5.66 -3.45
C CYS A 267 8.77 7.09 -3.85
N ALA A 268 9.67 7.83 -4.50
CA ALA A 268 9.39 9.18 -4.97
C ALA A 268 8.76 9.22 -6.38
N GLY A 269 8.77 8.11 -7.12
CA GLY A 269 8.30 8.03 -8.51
C GLY A 269 6.78 8.07 -8.68
N TRP A 270 6.04 8.45 -7.65
CA TRP A 270 4.59 8.40 -7.65
C TRP A 270 4.04 9.57 -8.45
N ALA A 271 3.87 9.33 -9.75
CA ALA A 271 3.10 10.22 -10.59
C ALA A 271 1.66 10.30 -10.04
N VAL A 272 1.23 11.50 -9.64
CA VAL A 272 -0.19 11.78 -9.44
C VAL A 272 -0.81 11.75 -10.83
N TYR A 273 -1.49 10.65 -11.18
CA TYR A 273 -2.35 10.64 -12.37
C TYR A 273 -3.57 11.49 -12.02
N PRO A 274 -3.72 12.72 -12.56
CA PRO A 274 -4.74 13.64 -12.09
C PRO A 274 -6.18 13.15 -12.34
N ASN A 275 -6.35 12.11 -13.17
CA ASN A 275 -7.64 11.66 -13.68
C ASN A 275 -7.89 10.13 -13.55
N ALA A 276 -7.17 9.42 -12.67
CA ALA A 276 -7.49 8.02 -12.37
C ALA A 276 -8.68 7.88 -11.41
N SER A 277 -9.64 8.80 -11.46
CA SER A 277 -11.01 8.50 -11.06
C SER A 277 -11.50 7.35 -11.94
N LEU A 278 -11.37 6.12 -11.41
CA LEU A 278 -12.05 4.92 -11.87
C LEU A 278 -13.40 5.33 -12.47
N GLY A 279 -13.55 5.16 -13.77
CA GLY A 279 -14.60 5.75 -14.58
C GLY A 279 -15.99 5.69 -13.97
N ARG A 280 -16.35 6.71 -13.18
CA ARG A 280 -17.67 7.31 -13.31
C ARG A 280 -17.60 8.06 -14.62
N ALA A 281 -18.07 7.41 -15.68
CA ALA A 281 -18.43 8.06 -16.93
C ALA A 281 -19.55 9.07 -16.66
N GLY A 282 -19.20 10.20 -16.04
CA GLY A 282 -20.00 11.41 -16.01
C GLY A 282 -19.37 12.35 -17.02
N ARG A 283 -20.00 12.48 -18.20
CA ARG A 283 -19.70 13.57 -19.13
C ARG A 283 -19.87 14.89 -18.40
N GLY A 284 -18.78 15.62 -18.27
CA GLY A 284 -18.75 16.97 -17.75
C GLY A 284 -17.37 17.53 -18.05
N ASP A 285 -17.18 17.98 -19.29
CA ASP A 285 -16.02 18.78 -19.65
C ASP A 285 -16.07 20.05 -18.80
N VAL A 286 -15.17 20.14 -17.83
CA VAL A 286 -14.76 21.42 -17.26
C VAL A 286 -13.40 21.72 -17.86
N THR A 287 -13.42 22.54 -18.91
CA THR A 287 -12.26 23.26 -19.39
C THR A 287 -11.89 24.30 -18.35
N VAL A 288 -10.63 24.27 -17.92
CA VAL A 288 -9.96 25.38 -17.23
C VAL A 288 -9.27 26.22 -18.30
#